data_AF-A0A366DQ53-F1
#
_entry.id   AF-A0A366DQ53-F1
#
_cell.length_a   1.000
_cell.length_b   1.000
_cell.length_c   1.000
_cell.angle_alpha   90.00
_cell.angle_beta   90.00
_cell.angle_gamma   90.00
#
_symmetry.space_group_name_H-M   'P 1'
#
loop_
_entity.id
_entity.type
_entity.pdbx_description
1 polymer ?
#
loop_
_entity_poly.entity_id
_entity_poly.type
_entity_poly.pdbx_seq_one_letter_code
_entity_poly.pdbx_strand_id
1 'polypeptide(L)'
;METIIIPKVIILAGLAIWLGIAMINNIVDSSTNVKNLEATLTMSLLIEDPTAEQGLAQRAWTKNTAAIILYCIAVIQAIVATMLLVASISFILAMAGSVSCLVATDIANIALSAFTAIWFFFLCGGLWFGYWIKQGQIQSVHFSLLLISIAALIFVNETAIANIMPPQTIAVKK
;
A
#
# COMPACT_ATOMS: atom_id res chain seq x y z
N MET A 1 -18.16 -18.37 -14.12
CA MET A 1 -16.86 -17.88 -13.62
C MET A 1 -16.90 -16.38 -13.71
N GLU A 2 -16.90 -15.67 -12.57
CA GLU A 2 -16.94 -14.21 -12.60
C GLU A 2 -15.62 -13.70 -13.20
N THR A 3 -15.68 -13.15 -14.41
CA THR A 3 -14.51 -12.63 -15.14
C THR A 3 -13.76 -11.53 -14.37
N ILE A 4 -14.41 -10.93 -13.36
CA ILE A 4 -13.84 -9.91 -12.46
C ILE A 4 -12.79 -10.46 -11.48
N ILE A 5 -12.74 -11.78 -11.23
CA ILE A 5 -11.77 -12.35 -10.27
C ILE A 5 -10.34 -12.26 -10.81
N ILE A 6 -10.14 -12.47 -12.11
CA ILE A 6 -8.81 -12.41 -12.75
C ILE A 6 -8.12 -11.05 -12.52
N PRO A 7 -8.75 -9.89 -12.80
CA PRO A 7 -8.11 -8.61 -12.51
C PRO A 7 -7.88 -8.39 -11.01
N LYS A 8 -8.72 -8.89 -10.10
CA LYS A 8 -8.46 -8.84 -8.64
C LYS A 8 -7.18 -9.60 -8.28
N VAL A 9 -6.98 -10.80 -8.82
CA VAL A 9 -5.76 -11.61 -8.66
C VAL A 9 -4.53 -10.85 -9.16
N ILE A 10 -4.61 -10.27 -10.37
CA ILE A 10 -3.50 -9.53 -10.99
C ILE A 10 -3.12 -8.31 -10.15
N ILE A 11 -4.10 -7.51 -9.71
CA ILE A 11 -3.83 -6.33 -8.89
C ILE A 11 -3.18 -6.72 -7.56
N LEU A 12 -3.73 -7.70 -6.84
CA LEU A 12 -3.21 -8.12 -5.54
C LEU A 12 -1.81 -8.74 -5.66
N ALA A 13 -1.58 -9.59 -6.66
CA ALA A 13 -0.26 -10.16 -6.94
C ALA A 13 0.74 -9.08 -7.35
N GLY A 14 0.33 -8.14 -8.20
CA GLY A 14 1.17 -7.02 -8.63
C GLY A 14 1.59 -6.15 -7.45
N LEU A 15 0.68 -5.82 -6.54
CA LEU A 15 0.99 -5.07 -5.32
C LEU A 15 1.89 -5.87 -4.37
N ALA A 16 1.65 -7.18 -4.22
CA ALA A 16 2.51 -8.05 -3.42
C ALA A 16 3.95 -8.08 -3.96
N ILE A 17 4.11 -8.25 -5.28
CA ILE A 17 5.41 -8.24 -5.96
C ILE A 17 6.09 -6.88 -5.81
N TRP A 18 5.36 -5.80 -6.08
CA TRP A 18 5.90 -4.44 -5.97
C TRP A 18 6.42 -4.17 -4.55
N LEU A 19 5.63 -4.50 -3.51
CA LEU A 19 6.03 -4.30 -2.12
C LEU A 19 7.18 -5.23 -1.71
N GLY A 20 7.20 -6.46 -2.23
CA GLY A 20 8.30 -7.41 -2.06
C GLY A 20 9.61 -6.87 -2.64
N ILE A 21 9.58 -6.27 -3.84
CA ILE A 21 10.75 -5.61 -4.45
C ILE A 21 11.20 -4.42 -3.59
N ALA A 22 10.28 -3.58 -3.12
CA ALA A 22 10.61 -2.46 -2.24
C ALA A 22 11.29 -2.94 -0.93
N MET A 23 10.80 -4.02 -0.35
CA MET A 23 11.39 -4.67 0.83
C MET A 23 12.79 -5.22 0.53
N ILE A 24 12.97 -5.92 -0.59
CA ILE A 24 14.27 -6.44 -1.01
C ILE A 24 15.26 -5.28 -1.21
N ASN A 25 14.85 -4.19 -1.85
CA ASN A 25 15.68 -3.01 -2.04
C ASN A 25 16.11 -2.39 -0.70
N ASN A 26 15.21 -2.37 0.30
CA ASN A 26 15.54 -1.90 1.65
C ASN A 26 16.59 -2.77 2.37
N ILE A 27 16.78 -4.03 1.95
CA ILE A 27 17.77 -4.93 2.52
C ILE A 27 19.08 -4.89 1.70
N VAL A 28 18.98 -5.04 0.38
CA VAL A 28 20.13 -5.21 -0.53
C VAL A 28 20.89 -3.89 -0.73
N ASP A 29 20.17 -2.78 -0.94
CA ASP A 29 20.75 -1.43 -0.97
C ASP A 29 20.18 -0.58 0.18
N SER A 30 20.36 -1.10 1.39
CA SER A 30 19.96 -0.40 2.61
C SER A 30 20.67 0.97 2.74
N SER A 31 21.88 1.12 2.21
CA SER A 31 22.69 2.34 2.35
C SER A 31 21.99 3.59 1.80
N THR A 32 21.34 3.47 0.64
CA THR A 32 20.60 4.57 0.00
C THR A 32 19.38 4.96 0.84
N ASN A 33 18.61 3.97 1.29
CA ASN A 33 17.38 4.24 2.02
C ASN A 33 17.61 4.64 3.49
N VAL A 34 18.70 4.18 4.11
CA VAL A 34 19.15 4.67 5.42
C VAL A 34 19.49 6.14 5.34
N LYS A 35 20.25 6.59 4.32
CA LYS A 35 20.57 8.02 4.14
C LYS A 35 19.32 8.87 3.93
N ASN A 36 18.39 8.42 3.08
CA ASN A 36 17.14 9.13 2.84
C ASN A 36 16.30 9.25 4.11
N LEU A 37 16.19 8.17 4.88
CA LEU A 37 15.43 8.14 6.12
C LEU A 37 16.13 8.93 7.24
N GLU A 38 17.45 8.88 7.32
CA GLU A 38 18.25 9.68 8.25
C GLU A 38 18.05 11.17 7.95
N ALA A 39 18.13 11.58 6.69
CA ALA A 39 17.85 12.96 6.27
C ALA A 39 16.43 13.41 6.66
N THR A 40 15.43 12.52 6.57
CA THR A 40 14.08 12.79 7.06
C THR A 40 14.04 12.94 8.58
N LEU A 41 14.55 11.96 9.34
CA LEU A 41 14.43 11.92 10.80
C LEU A 41 15.23 13.04 11.49
N THR A 42 16.43 13.32 10.98
CA THR A 42 17.30 14.41 11.47
C THR A 42 16.92 15.76 10.89
N MET A 43 16.05 15.79 9.88
CA MET A 43 15.65 16.98 9.13
C MET A 43 16.85 17.74 8.54
N SER A 44 17.96 17.05 8.24
CA SER A 44 19.22 17.66 7.81
C SER A 44 19.04 18.55 6.58
N LEU A 45 18.29 18.08 5.57
CA LEU A 45 18.03 18.84 4.34
C LEU A 45 17.25 20.15 4.57
N LEU A 46 16.46 20.23 5.65
CA LEU A 46 15.75 21.45 6.03
C LEU A 46 16.67 22.40 6.79
N ILE A 47 17.44 21.86 7.75
CA ILE A 47 18.33 22.64 8.62
C ILE A 47 19.50 23.24 7.83
N GLU A 48 20.04 22.50 6.86
CA GLU A 48 21.15 22.92 6.02
C GLU A 48 20.75 23.95 4.95
N ASP A 49 19.46 24.15 4.70
CA ASP A 49 18.99 25.15 3.76
C ASP A 49 18.87 26.54 4.43
N PRO A 50 19.73 27.50 4.09
CA PRO A 50 19.70 28.84 4.68
C PRO A 50 18.46 29.66 4.28
N THR A 51 17.72 29.21 3.26
CA THR A 51 16.51 29.88 2.76
C THR A 51 15.22 29.29 3.34
N ALA A 52 15.29 28.14 4.01
CA ALA A 52 14.12 27.47 4.56
C ALA A 52 13.75 28.01 5.95
N GLU A 53 12.45 28.12 6.20
CA GLU A 53 11.93 28.41 7.53
C GLU A 53 12.18 27.21 8.47
N GLN A 54 12.81 27.46 9.61
CA GLN A 54 13.23 26.40 10.55
C GLN A 54 12.18 26.07 11.62
N GLY A 55 10.91 26.47 11.44
CA GLY A 55 9.85 26.26 12.45
C GLY A 55 9.63 24.79 12.85
N LEU A 56 10.03 23.85 11.98
CA LEU A 56 9.93 22.42 12.21
C LEU A 56 11.20 21.79 12.81
N ALA A 57 12.35 22.48 12.81
CA ALA A 57 13.66 21.90 13.15
C ALA A 57 13.73 21.29 14.56
N GLN A 58 12.94 21.82 15.50
CA GLN A 58 12.82 21.29 16.86
C GLN A 58 12.28 19.84 16.94
N ARG A 59 11.71 19.30 15.85
CA ARG A 59 11.20 17.93 15.77
C ARG A 59 12.27 16.92 15.35
N ALA A 60 13.43 17.40 14.93
CA ALA A 60 14.54 16.58 14.48
C ALA A 60 15.00 15.58 15.55
N TRP A 61 15.28 14.37 15.12
CA TRP A 61 15.88 13.35 15.96
C TRP A 61 17.40 13.46 15.91
N THR A 62 18.05 13.24 17.04
CA THR A 62 19.52 13.32 17.18
C THR A 62 20.20 11.96 17.25
N LYS A 63 19.42 10.87 17.30
CA LYS A 63 19.92 9.50 17.42
C LYS A 63 20.01 8.84 16.04
N ASN A 64 21.07 8.07 15.81
CA ASN A 64 21.21 7.24 14.61
C ASN A 64 20.32 5.99 14.72
N THR A 65 19.03 6.14 14.45
CA THR A 65 18.03 5.05 14.47
C THR A 65 17.50 4.70 13.08
N ALA A 66 17.97 5.37 12.03
CA ALA A 66 17.45 5.21 10.67
C ALA A 66 17.57 3.76 10.18
N ALA A 67 18.71 3.11 10.39
CA ALA A 67 18.90 1.71 10.01
C ALA A 67 17.90 0.76 10.69
N ILE A 68 17.70 0.92 12.00
CA ILE A 68 16.76 0.09 12.76
C ILE A 68 15.34 0.27 12.23
N ILE A 69 14.92 1.52 12.04
CA ILE A 69 13.59 1.83 11.52
C ILE A 69 13.41 1.29 10.10
N LEU A 70 14.43 1.40 9.25
CA LEU A 70 14.38 0.86 7.90
C LEU A 70 14.17 -0.66 7.91
N TYR A 71 14.86 -1.40 8.77
CA TYR A 71 14.64 -2.84 8.90
C TYR A 71 13.27 -3.20 9.49
N CYS A 72 12.75 -2.42 10.45
CA CYS A 72 11.37 -2.57 10.92
C CYS A 72 10.36 -2.37 9.78
N ILE A 73 10.56 -1.34 8.95
CA ILE A 73 9.75 -1.09 7.75
C ILE A 73 9.85 -2.28 6.80
N ALA A 74 11.05 -2.79 6.51
CA ALA A 74 11.24 -3.92 5.62
C ALA A 74 10.50 -5.18 6.12
N VAL A 75 10.52 -5.46 7.42
CA VAL A 75 9.75 -6.57 8.03
C VAL A 75 8.25 -6.36 7.84
N ILE A 76 7.73 -5.16 8.10
CA ILE A 76 6.31 -4.84 7.89
C ILE A 76 5.93 -5.00 6.41
N GLN A 77 6.78 -4.53 5.49
CA GLN A 77 6.58 -4.70 4.06
C GLN A 77 6.55 -6.17 3.66
N ALA A 78 7.42 -7.01 4.22
CA ALA A 78 7.41 -8.45 3.97
C ALA A 78 6.08 -9.08 4.43
N ILE A 79 5.63 -8.76 5.65
CA ILE A 79 4.36 -9.26 6.19
C ILE A 79 3.19 -8.86 5.29
N VAL A 80 3.09 -7.58 4.92
CA VAL A 80 2.00 -7.08 4.07
C VAL A 80 2.07 -7.65 2.65
N ALA A 81 3.26 -7.83 2.10
CA ALA A 81 3.43 -8.48 0.79
C ALA A 81 2.94 -9.94 0.83
N THR A 82 3.23 -10.68 1.91
CA THR A 82 2.69 -12.02 2.13
C THR A 82 1.17 -12.00 2.27
N MET A 83 0.60 -11.05 3.00
CA MET A 83 -0.87 -10.93 3.13
C MET A 83 -1.53 -10.67 1.77
N LEU A 84 -0.96 -9.80 0.94
CA LEU A 84 -1.46 -9.52 -0.41
C LEU A 84 -1.37 -10.75 -1.33
N LEU A 85 -0.29 -11.53 -1.20
CA LEU A 85 -0.13 -12.78 -1.95
C LEU A 85 -1.16 -13.82 -1.49
N VAL A 86 -1.40 -13.96 -0.18
CA VAL A 86 -2.45 -14.84 0.37
C VAL A 86 -3.82 -14.42 -0.12
N ALA A 87 -4.12 -13.11 -0.16
CA ALA A 87 -5.35 -12.59 -0.73
C ALA A 87 -5.50 -12.95 -2.22
N SER A 88 -4.43 -12.78 -3.01
CA SER A 88 -4.41 -13.16 -4.42
C SER A 88 -4.68 -14.66 -4.62
N ILE A 89 -4.02 -15.52 -3.83
CA ILE A 89 -4.24 -16.98 -3.85
C ILE A 89 -5.67 -17.33 -3.42
N SER A 90 -6.25 -16.63 -2.44
CA SER A 90 -7.62 -16.89 -2.00
C SER A 90 -8.65 -16.66 -3.13
N PHE A 91 -8.43 -15.67 -4.00
CA PHE A 91 -9.25 -15.47 -5.19
C PHE A 91 -9.06 -16.57 -6.24
N ILE A 92 -7.84 -17.08 -6.43
CA ILE A 92 -7.59 -18.25 -7.29
C ILE A 92 -8.33 -19.49 -6.75
N LEU A 93 -8.29 -19.72 -5.44
CA LEU A 93 -9.02 -20.80 -4.79
C LEU A 93 -10.54 -20.61 -4.89
N ALA A 94 -11.03 -19.37 -4.88
CA ALA A 94 -12.44 -19.08 -5.13
C ALA A 94 -12.86 -19.42 -6.56
N MET A 95 -12.01 -19.18 -7.57
CA MET A 95 -12.25 -19.63 -8.94
C MET A 95 -12.35 -21.17 -9.05
N ALA A 96 -11.58 -21.88 -8.24
CA ALA A 96 -11.59 -23.34 -8.17
C ALA A 96 -12.77 -23.91 -7.34
N GLY A 97 -13.56 -23.05 -6.67
CA GLY A 97 -14.67 -23.45 -5.81
C GLY A 97 -14.27 -23.91 -4.41
N SER A 98 -12.99 -23.78 -4.03
CA SER A 98 -12.45 -24.23 -2.73
C SER A 98 -12.70 -23.23 -1.59
N VAL A 99 -12.90 -21.96 -1.91
CA VAL A 99 -13.17 -20.86 -0.97
C VAL A 99 -14.31 -20.00 -1.52
N SER A 100 -15.12 -19.38 -0.67
CA SER A 100 -16.16 -18.46 -1.16
C SER A 100 -15.56 -17.12 -1.60
N CYS A 101 -16.17 -16.45 -2.57
CA CYS A 101 -15.74 -15.11 -2.98
C CYS A 101 -15.78 -14.10 -1.82
N LEU A 102 -16.75 -14.24 -0.90
CA LEU A 102 -16.85 -13.40 0.30
C LEU A 102 -15.59 -13.50 1.17
N VAL A 103 -15.15 -14.73 1.47
CA VAL A 103 -13.94 -14.97 2.28
C VAL A 103 -12.69 -14.41 1.59
N ALA A 104 -12.58 -14.58 0.27
CA ALA A 104 -11.47 -14.01 -0.50
C ALA A 104 -11.46 -12.46 -0.45
N THR A 105 -12.63 -11.84 -0.56
CA THR A 105 -12.80 -10.38 -0.43
C THR A 105 -12.42 -9.88 0.97
N ASP A 106 -12.82 -10.58 2.04
CA ASP A 106 -12.47 -10.21 3.41
C ASP A 106 -10.96 -10.26 3.65
N ILE A 107 -10.29 -11.32 3.17
CA ILE A 107 -8.82 -11.44 3.25
C ILE A 107 -8.14 -10.31 2.47
N ALA A 108 -8.64 -9.98 1.27
CA ALA A 108 -8.13 -8.87 0.48
C ALA A 108 -8.30 -7.51 1.17
N ASN A 109 -9.45 -7.27 1.81
CA ASN A 109 -9.70 -6.05 2.57
C ASN A 109 -8.71 -5.88 3.73
N ILE A 110 -8.40 -6.95 4.46
CA ILE A 110 -7.41 -6.92 5.54
C ILE A 110 -6.02 -6.60 4.98
N ALA A 111 -5.60 -7.30 3.92
CA ALA A 111 -4.29 -7.10 3.29
C ALA A 111 -4.13 -5.69 2.73
N LEU A 112 -5.14 -5.19 2.01
CA LEU A 112 -5.13 -3.83 1.45
C LEU A 112 -5.22 -2.76 2.54
N SER A 113 -5.95 -2.99 3.64
CA SER A 113 -5.95 -2.05 4.77
C SER A 113 -4.56 -1.91 5.40
N ALA A 114 -3.84 -3.03 5.58
CA ALA A 114 -2.47 -3.01 6.07
C ALA A 114 -1.52 -2.30 5.08
N PHE A 115 -1.70 -2.53 3.77
CA PHE A 115 -0.98 -1.83 2.72
C PHE A 115 -1.23 -0.31 2.76
N THR A 116 -2.49 0.11 2.86
CA THR A 116 -2.89 1.51 3.02
C THR A 116 -2.27 2.15 4.27
N ALA A 117 -2.21 1.41 5.39
CA ALA A 117 -1.64 1.90 6.64
C ALA A 117 -0.15 2.24 6.52
N ILE A 118 0.63 1.49 5.74
CA ILE A 118 2.05 1.80 5.45
C ILE A 118 2.18 3.21 4.84
N TRP A 119 1.33 3.53 3.85
CA TRP A 119 1.41 4.80 3.15
C TRP A 119 0.95 5.97 4.01
N PHE A 120 -0.09 5.78 4.82
CA PHE A 120 -0.47 6.77 5.82
C PHE A 120 0.64 7.00 6.84
N PHE A 121 1.31 5.94 7.32
CA PHE A 121 2.44 6.08 8.24
C PHE A 121 3.53 6.97 7.64
N PHE A 122 3.93 6.74 6.38
CA PHE A 122 4.92 7.57 5.70
C PHE A 122 4.44 9.01 5.45
N LEU A 123 3.19 9.21 5.06
CA LEU A 123 2.64 10.55 4.82
C LEU A 123 2.52 11.35 6.12
N CYS A 124 2.06 10.74 7.21
CA CYS A 124 1.97 11.36 8.53
C CYS A 124 3.35 11.66 9.11
N GLY A 125 4.26 10.68 9.10
CA GLY A 125 5.65 10.88 9.55
C GLY A 125 6.35 11.94 8.70
N GLY A 126 6.15 11.88 7.40
CA GLY A 126 6.65 12.87 6.46
C GLY A 126 6.13 14.29 6.70
N LEU A 127 4.83 14.44 6.99
CA LEU A 127 4.26 15.72 7.39
C LEU A 127 4.87 16.23 8.70
N TRP A 128 5.08 15.33 9.67
CA TRP A 128 5.70 15.66 10.96
C TRP A 128 7.13 16.20 10.79
N PHE A 129 7.96 15.51 10.01
CA PHE A 129 9.37 15.86 9.76
C PHE A 129 9.59 16.85 8.61
N GLY A 130 8.53 17.29 7.92
CA GLY A 130 8.64 18.29 6.85
C GLY A 130 9.33 17.78 5.57
N TYR A 131 9.45 16.47 5.35
CA TYR A 131 10.15 15.93 4.17
C TYR A 131 9.51 16.36 2.84
N TRP A 132 8.24 16.77 2.87
CA TRP A 132 7.51 17.28 1.70
C TRP A 132 8.16 18.53 1.09
N ILE A 133 8.96 19.26 1.87
CA ILE A 133 9.69 20.45 1.43
C ILE A 133 10.90 20.08 0.56
N LYS A 134 11.61 19.00 0.91
CA LYS A 134 12.93 18.65 0.32
C LYS A 134 13.01 17.29 -0.36
N GLN A 135 12.02 16.43 -0.18
CA GLN A 135 11.98 15.04 -0.66
C GLN A 135 10.66 14.76 -1.40
N GLY A 136 10.24 15.69 -2.27
CA GLY A 136 8.94 15.63 -2.96
C GLY A 136 8.74 14.38 -3.84
N GLN A 137 9.80 13.84 -4.45
CA GLN A 137 9.71 12.60 -5.23
C GLN A 137 9.41 11.37 -4.36
N ILE A 138 9.94 11.32 -3.13
CA ILE A 138 9.63 10.23 -2.20
C ILE A 138 8.17 10.34 -1.76
N GLN A 139 7.72 11.56 -1.46
CA GLN A 139 6.33 11.81 -1.10
C GLN A 139 5.34 11.47 -2.22
N SER A 140 5.68 11.75 -3.48
CA SER A 140 4.80 11.45 -4.61
C SER A 140 4.58 9.94 -4.79
N VAL A 141 5.60 9.12 -4.53
CA VAL A 141 5.45 7.65 -4.49
C VAL A 141 4.47 7.23 -3.40
N HIS A 142 4.58 7.77 -2.18
CA HIS A 142 3.66 7.44 -1.08
C HIS A 142 2.21 7.84 -1.38
N PHE A 143 1.98 9.03 -1.95
CA PHE A 143 0.64 9.43 -2.39
C PHE A 143 0.11 8.53 -3.50
N SER A 144 0.93 8.19 -4.49
CA SER A 144 0.52 7.33 -5.60
C SER A 144 0.09 5.96 -5.10
N LEU A 145 0.85 5.36 -4.17
CA LEU A 145 0.52 4.06 -3.59
C LEU A 145 -0.69 4.12 -2.67
N LEU A 146 -0.91 5.23 -1.97
CA LEU A 146 -2.15 5.46 -1.23
C LEU A 146 -3.37 5.47 -2.18
N LEU A 147 -3.31 6.22 -3.29
CA LEU A 147 -4.38 6.27 -4.28
C LEU A 147 -4.63 4.91 -4.93
N ILE A 148 -3.57 4.20 -5.31
CA ILE A 148 -3.65 2.83 -5.84
C ILE A 148 -4.29 1.89 -4.80
N SER A 149 -3.95 2.02 -3.52
CA SER A 149 -4.54 1.19 -2.46
C SER A 149 -6.04 1.42 -2.29
N ILE A 150 -6.49 2.68 -2.36
CA ILE A 150 -7.91 3.05 -2.28
C ILE A 150 -8.65 2.51 -3.51
N ALA A 151 -8.09 2.68 -4.71
CA ALA A 151 -8.67 2.15 -5.94
C ALA A 151 -8.78 0.62 -5.89
N ALA A 152 -7.75 -0.07 -5.37
CA ALA A 152 -7.77 -1.51 -5.19
C ALA A 152 -8.83 -1.94 -4.17
N LEU A 153 -8.97 -1.24 -3.04
CA LEU A 153 -10.01 -1.50 -2.03
C LEU A 153 -11.41 -1.39 -2.64
N ILE A 154 -11.69 -0.31 -3.38
CA ILE A 154 -12.97 -0.16 -4.07
C ILE A 154 -13.18 -1.34 -5.03
N PHE A 155 -12.19 -1.62 -5.87
CA PHE A 155 -12.28 -2.65 -6.91
C PHE A 155 -12.48 -4.07 -6.37
N VAL A 156 -11.83 -4.46 -5.26
CA VAL A 156 -12.02 -5.81 -4.70
C VAL A 156 -13.40 -5.99 -4.08
N ASN A 157 -14.04 -4.91 -3.64
CA ASN A 157 -15.39 -4.92 -3.08
C ASN A 157 -16.50 -4.81 -4.15
N GLU A 158 -16.15 -4.46 -5.40
CA GLU A 158 -17.11 -4.53 -6.50
C GLU A 158 -17.59 -5.97 -6.69
N THR A 159 -18.89 -6.18 -6.56
CA THR A 159 -19.56 -7.41 -6.99
C THR A 159 -19.68 -7.41 -8.51
N ALA A 160 -19.49 -8.56 -9.16
CA ALA A 160 -19.87 -8.68 -10.56
C ALA A 160 -21.36 -8.29 -10.70
N ILE A 161 -21.64 -7.19 -11.40
CA ILE A 161 -23.01 -6.75 -11.66
C ILE A 161 -23.66 -7.80 -12.56
N ALA A 162 -24.29 -8.79 -11.94
CA ALA A 162 -25.13 -9.80 -12.58
C ALA A 162 -26.50 -9.91 -11.89
N ASN A 163 -26.93 -8.87 -11.18
CA ASN A 163 -28.24 -8.81 -10.51
C ASN A 163 -28.93 -7.44 -10.63
N ILE A 164 -28.94 -6.85 -11.84
CA ILE A 164 -29.87 -5.76 -12.17
C ILE A 164 -30.76 -6.18 -13.34
N MET A 165 -31.58 -7.20 -13.08
CA MET A 165 -32.98 -7.34 -13.53
C MET A 165 -33.42 -8.80 -13.33
N PRO A 166 -34.47 -9.09 -12.55
CA PRO A 166 -35.17 -10.36 -12.71
C PRO A 166 -35.69 -10.44 -14.16
N PRO A 167 -35.68 -11.62 -14.80
CA PRO A 167 -36.31 -11.78 -16.12
C PRO A 167 -37.75 -11.31 -16.00
N GLN A 168 -38.12 -10.25 -16.73
CA GLN A 168 -39.52 -9.86 -16.81
C GLN A 168 -40.26 -11.02 -17.48
N THR A 169 -41.02 -11.76 -16.68
CA THR A 169 -42.02 -12.69 -17.18
C THR A 169 -43.05 -11.87 -17.95
N ILE A 170 -42.91 -11.84 -19.28
CA ILE A 170 -43.95 -11.35 -20.17
C ILE A 170 -45.11 -12.33 -20.02
N ALA A 171 -46.08 -11.98 -19.18
CA ALA A 171 -47.34 -12.68 -19.10
C ALA A 171 -48.07 -12.51 -20.44
N VAL A 172 -48.02 -13.57 -21.27
CA VAL A 172 -48.88 -13.69 -22.45
C VAL A 172 -50.31 -13.78 -21.93
N LYS A 173 -51.07 -12.68 -22.00
CA LYS A 173 -52.52 -12.72 -21.84
C LYS A 173 -53.09 -13.54 -22.99
N LYS A 174 -53.72 -14.67 -22.65
CA LYS A 174 -54.62 -15.41 -23.54
C LYS A 174 -55.90 -14.61 -23.78
#